data_AF-A0A8C9I572-F1
#
_entry.id   AF-A0A8C9I572-F1
#
_cell.length_a   1.000
_cell.length_b   1.000
_cell.length_c   1.000
_cell.angle_alpha   90.00
_cell.angle_beta   90.00
_cell.angle_gamma   90.00
#
_symmetry.space_group_name_H-M   'P 1'
#
loop_
_entity.id
_entity.type
_entity.pdbx_description
1 polymer ?
#
loop_
_entity_poly.entity_id
_entity_poly.type
_entity_poly.pdbx_seq_one_letter_code
_entity_poly.pdbx_strand_id
1 'polypeptide(L)'
;MGVRREILSSTQGRFQEIRNESHDYPHRVAKFPENRNRNRYRDVSPYDHSRVKLQNAENDYINASLVDIEEAQRSYILTQGPLPNTCCHFWLMVWQQKTKAVVMLNRIVEKESVKCAQYWPTDDQEMLFKETGFSVKLLSEDVKSYYTVHLLQLENINKRWKELSKEDLSPAFDHSPNKIMTEKYNGNRIGLEEEKLAGDRCTGLSSKMQDAMEENSESALRKRIREDRKATTAQKVQQMKQRLNENERKRKRPRLTDT
;
A
#
# COMPACT_ATOMS: atom_id res chain seq x y z
N MET A 1 -31.14 14.72 -34.69
CA MET A 1 -30.05 15.61 -34.22
C MET A 1 -30.50 16.72 -33.26
N GLY A 2 -31.79 17.10 -33.19
CA GLY A 2 -32.30 18.15 -32.29
C GLY A 2 -32.31 17.77 -30.79
N VAL A 3 -32.86 16.60 -30.43
CA VAL A 3 -33.01 16.16 -29.03
C VAL A 3 -31.68 16.08 -28.26
N ARG A 4 -30.58 15.68 -28.93
CA ARG A 4 -29.24 15.66 -28.29
C ARG A 4 -28.70 17.05 -27.99
N ARG A 5 -28.98 18.07 -28.82
CA ARG A 5 -28.52 19.45 -28.55
C ARG A 5 -29.31 20.10 -27.42
N GLU A 6 -30.61 19.82 -27.35
CA GLU A 6 -31.50 20.36 -26.32
C GLU A 6 -31.19 19.79 -24.93
N ILE A 7 -30.92 18.48 -24.84
CA ILE A 7 -30.45 17.83 -23.60
C ILE A 7 -29.11 18.42 -23.16
N LEU A 8 -28.15 18.60 -24.08
CA LEU A 8 -26.84 19.18 -23.76
C LEU A 8 -26.96 20.63 -23.26
N SER A 9 -27.81 21.45 -23.91
CA SER A 9 -28.10 22.83 -23.51
C SER A 9 -28.72 22.90 -22.11
N SER A 10 -29.70 22.03 -21.83
CA SER A 10 -30.38 21.96 -20.53
C SER A 10 -29.42 21.54 -19.40
N THR A 11 -28.55 20.55 -19.65
CA THR A 11 -27.55 20.14 -18.65
C THR A 11 -26.49 21.20 -18.39
N GLN A 12 -26.12 21.98 -19.41
CA GLN A 12 -25.17 23.09 -19.27
C GLN A 12 -25.75 24.19 -18.37
N GLY A 13 -27.03 24.54 -18.56
CA GLY A 13 -27.74 25.52 -17.72
C GLY A 13 -27.74 25.11 -16.25
N ARG A 14 -28.13 23.86 -15.95
CA ARG A 14 -28.14 23.33 -14.58
C ARG A 14 -26.76 23.29 -13.92
N PHE A 15 -25.71 22.97 -14.66
CA PHE A 15 -24.34 23.00 -14.11
C PHE A 15 -23.92 24.44 -13.75
N GLN A 16 -24.32 25.41 -14.56
CA GLN A 16 -24.04 26.81 -14.29
C GLN A 16 -24.83 27.33 -13.07
N GLU A 17 -26.08 26.90 -12.89
CA GLU A 17 -26.89 27.19 -11.70
C GLU A 17 -26.19 26.69 -10.43
N ILE A 18 -25.80 25.41 -10.38
CA ILE A 18 -25.07 24.83 -9.23
C ILE A 18 -23.79 25.61 -8.95
N ARG A 19 -23.03 25.99 -9.99
CA ARG A 19 -21.81 26.78 -9.83
C ARG A 19 -22.10 28.16 -9.24
N ASN A 20 -23.19 28.80 -9.63
CA ASN A 20 -23.58 30.12 -9.13
C ASN A 20 -24.12 30.06 -7.69
N GLU A 21 -24.76 28.96 -7.31
CA GLU A 21 -25.29 28.72 -5.96
C GLU A 21 -24.23 28.16 -4.98
N SER A 22 -23.12 27.66 -5.50
CA SER A 22 -22.03 27.12 -4.70
C SER A 22 -21.39 28.23 -3.86
N HIS A 23 -21.37 28.03 -2.55
CA HIS A 23 -20.76 28.96 -1.62
C HIS A 23 -19.24 28.84 -1.70
N ASP A 24 -18.55 29.99 -1.75
CA ASP A 24 -17.10 30.02 -1.60
C ASP A 24 -16.72 30.23 -0.14
N TYR A 25 -15.77 29.43 0.34
CA TYR A 25 -15.27 29.49 1.70
C TYR A 25 -13.74 29.71 1.71
N PRO A 26 -13.18 30.22 2.82
CA PRO A 26 -11.73 30.36 2.95
C PRO A 26 -11.01 29.03 2.76
N HIS A 27 -9.89 29.06 2.03
CA HIS A 27 -8.98 27.94 1.80
C HIS A 27 -7.52 28.42 1.91
N ARG A 28 -7.25 29.28 2.89
CA ARG A 28 -5.98 30.00 3.05
C ARG A 28 -4.82 29.05 3.35
N VAL A 29 -5.05 28.02 4.17
CA VAL A 29 -3.98 27.08 4.57
C VAL A 29 -3.41 26.36 3.35
N ALA A 30 -4.27 25.99 2.40
CA ALA A 30 -3.87 25.35 1.15
C ALA A 30 -2.98 26.23 0.26
N LYS A 31 -3.02 27.56 0.44
CA LYS A 31 -2.26 28.54 -0.36
C LYS A 31 -0.93 28.96 0.28
N PHE A 32 -0.65 28.55 1.51
CA PHE A 32 0.64 28.84 2.15
C PHE A 32 1.81 28.31 1.32
N PRO A 33 2.95 29.05 1.21
CA PRO A 33 4.09 28.66 0.40
C PRO A 33 4.57 27.21 0.62
N GLU A 34 4.63 26.78 1.87
CA GLU A 34 5.03 25.45 2.32
C GLU A 34 4.07 24.32 1.91
N ASN A 35 2.83 24.66 1.53
CA ASN A 35 1.79 23.69 1.13
C ASN A 35 1.63 23.59 -0.39
N ARG A 36 2.28 24.46 -1.17
CA ARG A 36 2.15 24.49 -2.63
C ARG A 36 2.54 23.17 -3.29
N ASN A 37 3.60 22.52 -2.82
CA ASN A 37 4.08 21.23 -3.34
C ASN A 37 3.26 20.03 -2.83
N ARG A 38 2.27 20.24 -1.96
CA ARG A 38 1.33 19.21 -1.47
C ARG A 38 0.01 19.22 -2.27
N ASN A 39 -0.15 20.16 -3.19
CA ASN A 39 -1.31 20.28 -4.07
C ASN A 39 -1.00 19.80 -5.49
N ARG A 40 -1.81 18.90 -6.03
CA ARG A 40 -1.69 18.43 -7.41
C ARG A 40 -2.08 19.53 -8.42
N TYR A 41 -3.08 20.33 -8.07
CA TYR A 41 -3.60 21.40 -8.90
C TYR A 41 -3.64 22.70 -8.10
N ARG A 42 -3.29 23.82 -8.73
CA ARG A 42 -3.22 25.14 -8.07
C ARG A 42 -4.59 25.72 -7.76
N ASP A 43 -5.57 25.34 -8.57
CA ASP A 43 -6.95 25.80 -8.60
C ASP A 43 -7.91 24.89 -7.83
N VAL A 44 -7.43 23.78 -7.26
CA VAL A 44 -8.23 22.86 -6.44
C VAL A 44 -7.65 22.81 -5.03
N SER A 45 -8.38 23.34 -4.04
CA SER A 45 -7.92 23.46 -2.66
C SER A 45 -9.04 23.11 -1.69
N PRO A 46 -8.76 22.37 -0.60
CA PRO A 46 -9.76 22.11 0.43
C PRO A 46 -10.08 23.39 1.20
N TYR A 47 -11.33 23.54 1.63
CA TYR A 47 -11.72 24.64 2.49
C TYR A 47 -11.15 24.48 3.90
N ASP A 48 -10.81 25.59 4.54
CA ASP A 48 -10.14 25.61 5.85
C ASP A 48 -11.02 24.99 6.95
N HIS A 49 -12.35 25.10 6.84
CA HIS A 49 -13.30 24.60 7.83
C HIS A 49 -13.47 23.07 7.78
N SER A 50 -13.29 22.45 6.61
CA SER A 50 -13.54 21.02 6.37
C SER A 50 -12.28 20.23 6.02
N ARG A 51 -11.11 20.88 5.86
CA ARG A 51 -9.88 20.17 5.57
C ARG A 51 -9.56 19.14 6.65
N VAL A 52 -9.06 17.99 6.23
CA VAL A 52 -8.50 16.99 7.14
C VAL A 52 -7.16 17.53 7.66
N LYS A 53 -6.93 17.44 8.99
CA LYS A 53 -5.70 17.88 9.65
C LYS A 53 -4.93 16.67 10.14
N LEU A 54 -3.70 16.52 9.69
CA LEU A 54 -2.82 15.44 10.13
C LEU A 54 -2.30 15.75 11.55
N GLN A 55 -2.36 14.75 12.44
CA GLN A 55 -1.74 14.85 13.76
C GLN A 55 -0.32 14.27 13.75
N ASN A 56 0.53 14.68 14.69
CA ASN A 56 1.90 14.18 14.83
C ASN A 56 2.75 14.31 13.56
N ALA A 57 2.52 15.37 12.78
CA ALA A 57 3.32 15.75 11.62
C ALA A 57 3.81 17.20 11.81
N GLU A 58 4.99 17.53 11.29
CA GLU A 58 5.53 18.90 11.32
C GLU A 58 4.60 19.90 10.61
N ASN A 59 3.89 19.43 9.59
CA ASN A 59 2.91 20.17 8.82
C ASN A 59 1.60 19.38 8.77
N ASP A 60 0.52 19.98 9.29
CA ASP A 60 -0.79 19.33 9.41
C ASP A 60 -1.57 19.22 8.09
N TYR A 61 -1.01 19.76 6.99
CA TYR A 61 -1.72 19.91 5.74
C TYR A 61 -1.67 18.67 4.84
N ILE A 62 -2.86 18.26 4.41
CA ILE A 62 -3.11 17.36 3.29
C ILE A 62 -4.28 17.92 2.48
N ASN A 63 -4.24 17.78 1.14
CA ASN A 63 -5.33 18.20 0.27
C ASN A 63 -6.46 17.16 0.31
N ALA A 64 -7.25 17.24 1.37
CA ALA A 64 -8.42 16.40 1.62
C ALA A 64 -9.47 17.16 2.43
N SER A 65 -10.75 16.92 2.16
CA SER A 65 -11.89 17.50 2.86
C SER A 65 -12.78 16.41 3.44
N LEU A 66 -13.24 16.60 4.67
CA LEU A 66 -14.33 15.82 5.26
C LEU A 66 -15.66 16.35 4.71
N VAL A 67 -16.49 15.45 4.22
CA VAL A 67 -17.82 15.74 3.68
C VAL A 67 -18.83 14.88 4.41
N ASP A 68 -19.66 15.53 5.23
CA ASP A 68 -20.74 14.90 5.96
C ASP A 68 -22.05 15.10 5.18
N ILE A 69 -22.73 13.99 4.90
CA ILE A 69 -24.05 13.97 4.26
C ILE A 69 -25.05 13.51 5.32
N GLU A 70 -25.66 14.48 5.99
CA GLU A 70 -26.53 14.27 7.14
C GLU A 70 -27.75 13.41 6.77
N GLU A 71 -28.38 13.68 5.63
CA GLU A 71 -29.56 12.94 5.17
C GLU A 71 -29.25 11.46 4.89
N ALA A 72 -28.01 11.18 4.49
CA ALA A 72 -27.55 9.81 4.24
C ALA A 72 -26.93 9.16 5.48
N GLN A 73 -26.73 9.91 6.57
CA GLN A 73 -25.99 9.50 7.77
C GLN A 73 -24.61 8.92 7.39
N ARG A 74 -23.89 9.61 6.50
CA ARG A 74 -22.60 9.15 5.98
C ARG A 74 -21.58 10.28 5.90
N SER A 75 -20.34 9.93 6.25
CA SER A 75 -19.18 10.80 6.13
C SER A 75 -18.20 10.25 5.12
N TYR A 76 -17.61 11.13 4.32
CA TYR A 76 -16.64 10.81 3.30
C TYR A 76 -15.41 11.71 3.45
N ILE A 77 -14.25 11.19 3.04
CA ILE A 77 -13.08 12.02 2.80
C ILE A 77 -12.87 12.09 1.29
N LEU A 78 -13.00 13.28 0.73
CA LEU A 78 -12.61 13.55 -0.65
C LEU A 78 -11.18 14.09 -0.66
N THR A 79 -10.29 13.45 -1.42
CA THR A 79 -8.87 13.81 -1.48
C THR A 79 -8.36 13.75 -2.91
N GLN A 80 -7.35 14.57 -3.22
CA GLN A 80 -6.65 14.45 -4.50
C GLN A 80 -5.94 13.08 -4.61
N GLY A 81 -5.64 12.64 -5.83
CA GLY A 81 -4.74 11.52 -6.06
C GLY A 81 -3.34 11.81 -5.48
N PRO A 82 -2.79 11.00 -4.56
CA PRO A 82 -1.52 11.26 -3.91
C PRO A 82 -0.40 11.62 -4.87
N LEU A 83 0.39 12.64 -4.54
CA LEU A 83 1.68 12.96 -5.16
C LEU A 83 2.78 12.10 -4.55
N PRO A 84 3.93 11.89 -5.23
CA PRO A 84 5.05 11.12 -4.70
C PRO A 84 5.48 11.54 -3.27
N ASN A 85 5.53 12.85 -3.00
CA ASN A 85 5.87 13.43 -1.69
C ASN A 85 4.71 13.45 -0.67
N THR A 86 3.54 12.91 -1.02
CA THR A 86 2.35 12.91 -0.15
C THR A 86 1.76 11.52 0.08
N CYS A 87 2.35 10.45 -0.47
CA CYS A 87 1.91 9.07 -0.22
C CYS A 87 1.97 8.71 1.27
N CYS A 88 3.04 9.09 1.98
CA CYS A 88 3.17 8.86 3.42
C CYS A 88 2.06 9.58 4.21
N HIS A 89 1.80 10.85 3.90
CA HIS A 89 0.73 11.66 4.49
C HIS A 89 -0.66 11.07 4.23
N PHE A 90 -0.90 10.50 3.05
CA PHE A 90 -2.14 9.82 2.71
C PHE A 90 -2.39 8.61 3.62
N TRP A 91 -1.39 7.76 3.84
CA TRP A 91 -1.53 6.61 4.74
C TRP A 91 -1.64 7.01 6.22
N LEU A 92 -0.94 8.08 6.63
CA LEU A 92 -1.14 8.69 7.95
C LEU A 92 -2.59 9.14 8.14
N MET A 93 -3.19 9.80 7.13
CA MET A 93 -4.60 10.20 7.15
C MET A 93 -5.52 8.98 7.27
N VAL A 94 -5.33 7.96 6.43
CA VAL A 94 -6.13 6.71 6.45
C VAL A 94 -6.10 6.06 7.83
N TRP A 95 -4.91 5.99 8.45
CA TRP A 95 -4.75 5.45 9.80
C TRP A 95 -5.48 6.29 10.86
N GLN A 96 -5.24 7.60 10.89
CA GLN A 96 -5.82 8.51 11.91
C GLN A 96 -7.33 8.56 11.85
N GLN A 97 -7.90 8.56 10.64
CA GLN A 97 -9.34 8.58 10.40
C GLN A 97 -9.99 7.20 10.56
N LYS A 98 -9.21 6.16 10.88
CA LYS A 98 -9.67 4.77 11.02
C LYS A 98 -10.42 4.27 9.78
N THR A 99 -10.02 4.79 8.61
CA THR A 99 -10.67 4.51 7.31
C THR A 99 -10.58 3.01 7.00
N LYS A 100 -11.72 2.42 6.60
CA LYS A 100 -11.83 0.99 6.30
C LYS A 100 -11.68 0.65 4.83
N ALA A 101 -11.99 1.61 3.95
CA ALA A 101 -11.94 1.42 2.51
C ALA A 101 -11.45 2.69 1.82
N VAL A 102 -10.66 2.52 0.77
CA VAL A 102 -10.23 3.57 -0.14
C VAL A 102 -10.86 3.28 -1.51
N VAL A 103 -11.54 4.26 -2.08
CA VAL A 103 -12.14 4.17 -3.42
C VAL A 103 -11.33 5.05 -4.37
N MET A 104 -10.61 4.42 -5.31
CA MET A 104 -9.84 5.13 -6.34
C MET A 104 -10.60 5.11 -7.66
N LEU A 105 -10.93 6.30 -8.18
CA LEU A 105 -11.80 6.46 -9.36
C LEU A 105 -11.04 6.80 -10.65
N ASN A 106 -9.71 6.86 -10.60
CA ASN A 106 -8.85 7.17 -11.74
C ASN A 106 -7.75 6.11 -11.91
N ARG A 107 -7.14 6.05 -13.09
CA ARG A 107 -5.87 5.31 -13.27
C ARG A 107 -4.69 6.18 -12.85
N ILE A 108 -3.53 5.57 -12.59
CA ILE A 108 -2.27 6.29 -12.31
C ILE A 108 -1.91 7.22 -13.47
N VAL A 109 -2.07 6.74 -14.70
CA VAL A 109 -1.86 7.52 -15.93
C VAL A 109 -3.11 7.45 -16.81
N GLU A 110 -3.52 8.60 -17.33
CA GLU A 110 -4.63 8.73 -18.27
C GLU A 110 -4.28 9.71 -19.37
N LYS A 111 -4.44 9.29 -20.64
CA LYS A 111 -4.07 10.10 -21.81
C LYS A 111 -2.66 10.70 -21.65
N GLU A 112 -1.70 9.85 -21.25
CA GLU A 112 -0.28 10.20 -21.02
C GLU A 112 -0.01 11.16 -19.85
N SER A 113 -1.04 11.58 -19.12
CA SER A 113 -0.92 12.45 -17.95
C SER A 113 -0.99 11.65 -16.65
N VAL A 114 -0.01 11.85 -15.77
CA VAL A 114 -0.01 11.26 -14.42
C VAL A 114 -1.11 11.91 -13.57
N LYS A 115 -2.08 11.12 -13.14
CA LYS A 115 -3.21 11.55 -12.29
C LYS A 115 -3.02 11.19 -10.82
N CYS A 116 -2.19 10.20 -10.54
CA CYS A 116 -1.93 9.72 -9.18
C CYS A 116 -0.56 9.06 -9.11
N ALA A 117 0.11 9.09 -7.96
CA ALA A 117 1.27 8.24 -7.71
C ALA A 117 0.83 6.79 -7.45
N GLN A 118 1.75 5.84 -7.64
CA GLN A 118 1.58 4.47 -7.14
C GLN A 118 1.76 4.49 -5.62
N TYR A 119 0.68 4.68 -4.87
CA TYR A 119 0.73 4.82 -3.40
C TYR A 119 0.50 3.50 -2.65
N TRP A 120 0.27 2.40 -3.36
CA TRP A 120 0.12 1.05 -2.80
C TRP A 120 1.06 0.08 -3.55
N PRO A 121 1.50 -1.02 -2.91
CA PRO A 121 2.33 -2.04 -3.56
C PRO A 121 1.57 -2.78 -4.67
N THR A 122 2.26 -3.11 -5.76
CA THR A 122 1.71 -3.88 -6.92
C THR A 122 2.36 -5.26 -7.09
N ASP A 123 3.33 -5.57 -6.25
CA ASP A 123 3.98 -6.86 -6.13
C ASP A 123 4.02 -7.27 -4.66
N ASP A 124 4.72 -8.37 -4.37
CA ASP A 124 4.84 -8.91 -3.02
C ASP A 124 5.77 -8.05 -2.12
N GLN A 125 6.29 -6.91 -2.62
CA GLN A 125 7.11 -6.02 -1.82
C GLN A 125 6.27 -5.12 -0.93
N GLU A 126 6.77 -4.90 0.27
CA GLU A 126 6.23 -3.93 1.21
C GLU A 126 6.66 -2.51 0.81
N MET A 127 5.73 -1.56 0.80
CA MET A 127 6.04 -0.14 0.68
C MET A 127 6.24 0.46 2.07
N LEU A 128 7.44 0.99 2.32
CA LEU A 128 7.81 1.61 3.58
C LEU A 128 7.77 3.15 3.49
N PHE A 129 6.99 3.77 4.36
CA PHE A 129 6.87 5.22 4.52
C PHE A 129 7.50 5.64 5.85
N LYS A 130 8.83 5.77 5.86
CA LYS A 130 9.61 6.02 7.08
C LYS A 130 9.25 7.35 7.74
N GLU A 131 8.93 8.37 6.94
CA GLU A 131 8.60 9.73 7.39
C GLU A 131 7.39 9.74 8.32
N THR A 132 6.42 8.86 8.09
CA THR A 132 5.20 8.75 8.88
C THR A 132 5.16 7.47 9.74
N GLY A 133 6.18 6.62 9.64
CA GLY A 133 6.26 5.36 10.40
C GLY A 133 5.20 4.34 10.01
N PHE A 134 4.94 4.16 8.71
CA PHE A 134 3.99 3.17 8.22
C PHE A 134 4.61 2.25 7.18
N SER A 135 4.09 1.03 7.10
CA SER A 135 4.29 0.14 5.98
C SER A 135 2.97 -0.33 5.40
N VAL A 136 2.97 -0.60 4.09
CA VAL A 136 1.80 -1.07 3.36
C VAL A 136 2.18 -2.31 2.57
N LYS A 137 1.41 -3.38 2.76
CA LYS A 137 1.60 -4.66 2.07
C LYS A 137 0.33 -5.06 1.33
N LEU A 138 0.49 -5.56 0.10
CA LEU A 138 -0.60 -6.19 -0.65
C LEU A 138 -0.80 -7.62 -0.14
N LEU A 139 -2.01 -7.92 0.34
CA LEU A 139 -2.38 -9.26 0.79
C LEU A 139 -3.07 -10.06 -0.31
N SER A 140 -3.98 -9.42 -1.04
CA SER A 140 -4.65 -10.04 -2.19
C SER A 140 -5.12 -9.00 -3.20
N GLU A 141 -5.24 -9.46 -4.44
CA GLU A 141 -5.78 -8.71 -5.56
C GLU A 141 -6.87 -9.54 -6.24
N ASP A 142 -8.05 -8.95 -6.40
CA ASP A 142 -9.17 -9.53 -7.12
C ASP A 142 -9.60 -8.60 -8.26
N VAL A 143 -9.21 -8.95 -9.48
CA VAL A 143 -9.46 -8.17 -10.70
C VAL A 143 -10.83 -8.54 -11.27
N LYS A 144 -11.73 -7.56 -11.36
CA LYS A 144 -13.04 -7.67 -12.02
C LYS A 144 -13.02 -6.95 -13.37
N SER A 145 -14.11 -7.08 -14.13
CA SER A 145 -14.23 -6.48 -15.46
C SER A 145 -14.12 -4.95 -15.46
N TYR A 146 -14.55 -4.28 -14.39
CA TYR A 146 -14.65 -2.82 -14.32
C TYR A 146 -13.90 -2.18 -13.15
N TYR A 147 -13.41 -2.99 -12.21
CA TYR A 147 -12.71 -2.52 -11.02
C TYR A 147 -11.78 -3.63 -10.50
N THR A 148 -10.84 -3.25 -9.64
CA THR A 148 -9.97 -4.17 -8.92
C THR A 148 -10.15 -3.94 -7.43
N VAL A 149 -10.20 -5.02 -6.66
CA VAL A 149 -10.20 -4.96 -5.19
C VAL A 149 -8.82 -5.37 -4.69
N HIS A 150 -8.19 -4.49 -3.94
CA HIS A 150 -6.96 -4.79 -3.21
C HIS A 150 -7.26 -4.92 -1.73
N LEU A 151 -6.85 -6.05 -1.13
CA LEU A 151 -6.76 -6.17 0.31
C LEU A 151 -5.36 -5.73 0.74
N LEU A 152 -5.29 -4.64 1.50
CA LEU A 152 -4.04 -4.05 1.96
C LEU A 152 -3.90 -4.18 3.47
N GLN A 153 -2.70 -4.53 3.92
CA GLN A 153 -2.29 -4.42 5.31
C GLN A 153 -1.57 -3.10 5.51
N LEU A 154 -2.04 -2.27 6.44
CA LEU A 154 -1.38 -1.05 6.87
C LEU A 154 -0.87 -1.26 8.30
N GLU A 155 0.44 -1.19 8.51
CA GLU A 155 1.10 -1.42 9.79
C GLU A 155 1.80 -0.15 10.29
N ASN A 156 1.66 0.15 11.58
CA ASN A 156 2.40 1.22 12.23
C ASN A 156 3.73 0.67 12.78
N ILE A 157 4.82 0.92 12.06
CA ILE A 157 6.14 0.37 12.42
C ILE A 157 6.69 0.99 13.71
N ASN A 158 6.31 2.22 14.04
CA ASN A 158 6.78 2.88 15.27
C ASN A 158 6.25 2.19 16.53
N LYS A 159 5.09 1.51 16.46
CA LYS A 159 4.61 0.65 17.54
C LYS A 159 5.45 -0.63 17.65
N ARG A 160 5.73 -1.28 16.52
CA ARG A 160 6.54 -2.49 16.46
C ARG A 160 7.92 -2.31 17.07
N TRP A 161 8.62 -1.22 16.75
CA TRP A 161 9.94 -0.93 17.35
C TRP A 161 9.87 -0.63 18.86
N LYS A 162 8.74 -0.10 19.36
CA LYS A 162 8.52 0.12 20.80
C LYS A 162 8.15 -1.17 21.55
N GLU A 163 7.57 -2.14 20.88
CA GLU A 163 7.23 -3.44 21.44
C GLU A 163 8.47 -4.35 21.47
N LEU A 164 9.21 -4.42 20.36
CA LEU A 164 10.48 -5.16 20.28
C LEU A 164 11.53 -4.63 21.28
N SER A 165 11.63 -3.31 21.45
CA SER A 165 12.54 -2.72 22.44
C SER A 165 12.13 -2.96 23.90
N LYS A 166 10.89 -3.41 24.16
CA LYS A 166 10.46 -3.84 25.50
C LYS A 166 10.72 -5.33 25.75
N GLU A 167 10.70 -6.16 24.72
CA GLU A 167 10.98 -7.60 24.82
C GLU A 167 12.45 -7.86 25.22
N ASP A 168 13.38 -7.06 24.69
CA ASP A 168 14.81 -7.09 25.03
C ASP A 168 15.13 -6.68 26.49
N LEU A 169 14.15 -6.16 27.24
CA LEU A 169 14.30 -5.74 28.64
C LEU A 169 13.70 -6.73 29.65
N SER A 170 13.15 -7.86 29.20
CA SER A 170 12.68 -8.91 30.12
C SER A 170 13.86 -9.81 30.53
N PRO A 171 14.26 -9.85 31.82
CA PRO A 171 15.30 -10.78 32.24
C PRO A 171 14.74 -12.20 32.22
N ALA A 172 15.33 -13.07 31.39
CA ALA A 172 15.17 -14.51 31.51
C ALA A 172 15.78 -14.96 32.84
N PHE A 173 14.98 -14.96 33.91
CA PHE A 173 15.34 -15.65 35.14
C PHE A 173 15.09 -17.13 34.94
N ASP A 174 16.16 -17.86 34.65
CA ASP A 174 16.25 -19.23 35.11
C ASP A 174 17.70 -19.52 35.47
N HIS A 175 17.92 -19.78 36.76
CA HIS A 175 18.87 -20.74 37.34
C HIS A 175 18.97 -20.51 38.85
N SER A 176 18.50 -21.48 39.62
CA SER A 176 19.13 -21.82 40.90
C SER A 176 19.31 -23.34 40.93
N PRO A 177 20.47 -23.81 41.39
CA PRO A 177 20.56 -24.04 42.83
C PRO A 177 21.89 -23.58 43.46
N ASN A 178 21.72 -22.80 44.53
CA ASN A 178 22.34 -22.91 45.85
C ASN A 178 23.70 -23.63 46.04
N LYS A 179 24.63 -22.83 46.62
CA LYS A 179 25.45 -23.08 47.83
C LYS A 179 26.80 -23.81 47.68
N ILE A 180 27.90 -23.07 47.92
CA ILE A 180 28.71 -23.07 49.16
C ILE A 180 30.04 -22.35 48.87
N MET A 181 30.36 -21.35 49.70
CA MET A 181 31.61 -20.62 49.70
C MET A 181 32.52 -21.23 50.77
N THR A 182 33.68 -21.76 50.39
CA THR A 182 34.75 -22.13 51.34
C THR A 182 36.11 -21.63 50.84
N GLU A 183 36.87 -21.10 51.79
CA GLU A 183 38.09 -20.34 51.63
C GLU A 183 39.34 -21.18 51.30
N LYS A 184 40.22 -20.55 50.50
CA LYS A 184 41.70 -20.59 50.41
C LYS A 184 42.51 -21.80 50.92
N TYR A 185 43.26 -22.37 49.97
CA TYR A 185 44.61 -22.97 49.98
C TYR A 185 45.36 -23.18 51.32
N ASN A 186 45.70 -24.43 51.65
CA ASN A 186 47.05 -25.03 51.50
C ASN A 186 47.13 -26.39 52.25
N GLY A 187 47.60 -27.45 51.59
CA GLY A 187 47.97 -28.70 52.27
C GLY A 187 48.07 -29.94 51.38
N ASN A 188 49.29 -30.28 50.96
CA ASN A 188 49.88 -31.59 50.65
C ASN A 188 49.02 -32.81 50.24
N ARG A 189 49.44 -33.40 49.09
CA ARG A 189 49.75 -34.85 48.81
C ARG A 189 48.56 -35.83 48.99
N ILE A 190 48.17 -36.75 48.09
CA ILE A 190 48.86 -37.88 47.43
C ILE A 190 47.83 -38.52 46.45
N GLY A 191 48.27 -39.15 45.33
CA GLY A 191 47.67 -40.35 44.69
C GLY A 191 46.45 -40.15 43.76
N LEU A 192 46.56 -40.43 42.45
CA LEU A 192 46.36 -41.73 41.77
C LEU A 192 44.90 -42.18 41.71
N GLU A 193 44.26 -42.12 40.53
CA GLU A 193 43.85 -43.28 39.72
C GLU A 193 42.97 -42.88 38.51
N GLU A 194 43.10 -43.68 37.44
CA GLU A 194 42.43 -43.62 36.15
C GLU A 194 41.06 -44.31 36.14
N GLU A 195 40.40 -44.20 34.98
CA GLU A 195 39.30 -45.02 34.43
C GLU A 195 37.86 -44.64 34.79
N LYS A 196 36.82 -44.89 33.98
CA LYS A 196 36.55 -45.09 32.54
C LYS A 196 35.04 -45.47 32.49
N LEU A 197 34.44 -45.41 31.30
CA LEU A 197 33.15 -46.04 30.91
C LEU A 197 31.87 -45.25 31.23
N ALA A 198 30.77 -45.35 30.49
CA ALA A 198 30.44 -45.57 29.08
C ALA A 198 28.90 -45.55 29.00
N GLY A 199 28.35 -44.99 27.91
CA GLY A 199 27.08 -45.41 27.31
C GLY A 199 25.76 -44.95 27.95
N ASP A 200 24.96 -44.19 27.20
CA ASP A 200 23.77 -44.78 26.57
C ASP A 200 23.26 -43.96 25.36
N ARG A 201 22.83 -44.68 24.32
CA ARG A 201 22.13 -44.14 23.14
C ARG A 201 20.63 -44.30 23.35
N CYS A 202 19.82 -43.33 22.94
CA CYS A 202 18.64 -43.62 22.11
C CYS A 202 18.16 -42.40 21.32
N THR A 203 17.53 -42.71 20.20
CA THR A 203 17.22 -41.95 18.97
C THR A 203 16.03 -40.99 19.05
N GLY A 204 16.06 -39.93 18.23
CA GLY A 204 14.89 -39.09 17.90
C GLY A 204 15.19 -38.14 16.72
N LEU A 205 14.82 -38.54 15.51
CA LEU A 205 15.03 -37.82 14.24
C LEU A 205 13.99 -36.71 13.99
N SER A 206 14.50 -35.57 13.51
CA SER A 206 14.06 -34.79 12.34
C SER A 206 12.58 -34.38 12.17
N SER A 207 12.28 -33.08 12.37
CA SER A 207 11.07 -32.41 11.83
C SER A 207 11.34 -31.07 11.13
N LYS A 208 12.60 -30.63 10.97
CA LYS A 208 12.91 -29.27 10.44
C LYS A 208 13.20 -29.20 8.94
N MET A 209 13.19 -30.33 8.21
CA MET A 209 13.56 -30.35 6.79
C MET A 209 12.38 -30.55 5.82
N GLN A 210 11.17 -30.82 6.32
CA GLN A 210 9.98 -30.99 5.48
C GLN A 210 9.26 -29.65 5.22
N ASP A 211 9.09 -28.81 6.24
CA ASP A 211 8.37 -27.53 6.11
C ASP A 211 9.05 -26.52 5.16
N ALA A 212 10.39 -26.45 5.19
CA ALA A 212 11.15 -25.54 4.33
C ALA A 212 11.12 -25.94 2.84
N MET A 213 10.91 -27.23 2.55
CA MET A 213 10.90 -27.75 1.19
C MET A 213 9.51 -27.58 0.54
N GLU A 214 8.44 -27.68 1.33
CA GLU A 214 7.07 -27.38 0.90
C GLU A 214 6.86 -25.89 0.61
N GLU A 215 7.31 -24.97 1.48
CA GLU A 215 7.21 -23.51 1.23
C GLU A 215 7.99 -23.07 -0.03
N ASN A 216 9.15 -23.68 -0.28
CA ASN A 216 9.94 -23.40 -1.48
C ASN A 216 9.25 -23.94 -2.75
N SER A 217 8.57 -25.08 -2.65
CA SER A 217 7.81 -25.66 -3.77
C SER A 217 6.57 -24.83 -4.12
N GLU A 218 5.86 -24.31 -3.11
CA GLU A 218 4.66 -23.50 -3.29
C GLU A 218 5.01 -22.11 -3.85
N SER A 219 6.08 -21.49 -3.35
CA SER A 219 6.59 -20.23 -3.89
C SER A 219 7.09 -20.38 -5.34
N ALA A 220 7.75 -21.49 -5.67
CA ALA A 220 8.15 -21.80 -7.05
C ALA A 220 6.94 -22.01 -7.98
N LEU A 221 5.89 -22.69 -7.51
CA LEU A 221 4.65 -22.88 -8.26
C LEU A 221 3.93 -21.55 -8.52
N ARG A 222 3.82 -20.69 -7.49
CA ARG A 222 3.23 -19.34 -7.61
C ARG A 222 4.01 -18.48 -8.59
N LYS A 223 5.35 -18.53 -8.56
CA LYS A 223 6.22 -17.83 -9.52
C LYS A 223 5.99 -18.32 -10.94
N ARG A 224 5.86 -19.63 -11.15
CA ARG A 224 5.58 -20.22 -12.48
C ARG A 224 4.22 -19.80 -13.03
N ILE A 225 3.17 -19.84 -12.21
CA ILE A 225 1.83 -19.38 -12.59
C ILE A 225 1.83 -17.89 -12.97
N ARG A 226 2.63 -17.06 -12.28
CA ARG A 226 2.76 -15.64 -12.59
C ARG A 226 3.45 -15.39 -13.92
N GLU A 227 4.55 -16.11 -14.20
CA GLU A 227 5.26 -15.98 -15.48
C GLU A 227 4.40 -16.47 -16.66
N ASP A 228 3.63 -17.55 -16.51
CA ASP A 228 2.68 -18.01 -17.53
C ASP A 228 1.58 -16.96 -17.82
N ARG A 229 1.11 -16.25 -16.78
CA ARG A 229 0.13 -15.15 -16.94
C ARG A 229 0.73 -13.94 -17.65
N LYS A 230 1.98 -13.58 -17.34
CA LYS A 230 2.70 -12.51 -18.04
C LYS A 230 2.93 -12.87 -19.51
N ALA A 231 3.37 -14.10 -19.79
CA ALA A 231 3.55 -14.60 -21.15
C ALA A 231 2.24 -14.58 -21.95
N THR A 232 1.14 -15.04 -21.35
CA THR A 232 -0.20 -15.02 -21.97
C THR A 232 -0.64 -13.58 -22.29
N THR A 233 -0.39 -12.64 -21.38
CA THR A 233 -0.74 -11.22 -21.57
C THR A 233 0.11 -10.59 -22.68
N ALA A 234 1.42 -10.85 -22.69
CA ALA A 234 2.32 -10.38 -23.74
C ALA A 234 1.91 -10.91 -25.13
N GLN A 235 1.52 -12.19 -25.22
CA GLN A 235 1.04 -12.79 -26.46
C GLN A 235 -0.26 -12.14 -26.95
N LYS A 236 -1.22 -11.86 -26.05
CA LYS A 236 -2.45 -11.13 -26.38
C LYS A 236 -2.18 -9.70 -26.86
N VAL A 237 -1.24 -9.00 -26.23
CA VAL A 237 -0.81 -7.65 -26.67
C VAL A 237 -0.18 -7.71 -28.06
N GLN A 238 0.65 -8.71 -28.34
CA GLN A 238 1.27 -8.89 -29.66
C GLN A 238 0.23 -9.20 -30.75
N GLN A 239 -0.75 -10.07 -30.47
CA GLN A 239 -1.87 -10.33 -31.38
C GLN A 239 -2.72 -9.07 -31.63
N MET A 240 -2.96 -8.26 -30.59
CA MET A 240 -3.71 -7.00 -30.73
C MET A 240 -2.95 -5.99 -31.59
N LYS A 241 -1.63 -5.85 -31.41
CA LYS A 241 -0.78 -5.01 -32.27
C LYS A 241 -0.81 -5.46 -33.73
N GLN A 242 -0.79 -6.77 -34.00
CA GLN A 242 -0.90 -7.31 -35.36
C GLN A 242 -2.26 -6.98 -36.00
N ARG A 243 -3.37 -7.14 -35.26
CA ARG A 243 -4.71 -6.78 -35.74
C ARG A 243 -4.87 -5.30 -36.03
N LEU A 244 -4.31 -4.43 -35.18
CA LEU A 244 -4.33 -2.98 -35.41
C LEU A 244 -3.57 -2.60 -36.68
N ASN A 245 -2.37 -3.15 -36.88
CA ASN A 245 -1.58 -2.94 -38.08
C ASN A 245 -2.28 -3.47 -39.35
N GLU A 246 -2.94 -4.63 -39.28
CA GLU A 246 -3.70 -5.17 -40.41
C GLU A 246 -4.93 -4.30 -40.76
N ASN A 247 -5.62 -3.76 -39.75
CA ASN A 247 -6.72 -2.81 -39.95
C ASN A 247 -6.25 -1.50 -40.58
N GLU A 248 -5.09 -0.98 -40.18
CA GLU A 248 -4.47 0.19 -40.83
C GLU A 248 -4.10 -0.08 -42.28
N ARG A 249 -3.54 -1.27 -42.58
CA ARG A 249 -3.23 -1.70 -43.95
C ARG A 249 -4.48 -1.83 -44.81
N LYS A 250 -5.59 -2.35 -44.27
CA LYS A 250 -6.88 -2.43 -44.99
C LYS A 250 -7.49 -1.07 -45.26
N ARG A 251 -7.34 -0.10 -44.35
CA ARG A 251 -7.80 1.29 -44.57
C ARG A 251 -7.01 2.05 -45.63
N LYS A 252 -5.75 1.67 -45.88
CA LYS A 252 -4.87 2.29 -46.88
C LYS A 252 -4.94 1.64 -48.27
N ARG A 253 -5.73 0.57 -48.47
CA ARG A 253 -5.93 -0.02 -49.82
C ARG A 253 -6.86 0.86 -50.65
N PRO A 254 -6.47 1.31 -51.86
CA PRO A 254 -7.36 2.05 -52.76
C PRO A 254 -8.56 1.19 -53.15
N ARG A 255 -9.76 1.79 -53.19
CA ARG A 255 -10.93 1.13 -53.79
C ARG A 255 -10.74 1.14 -55.31
N LEU A 256 -10.57 -0.03 -55.91
CA LEU A 256 -10.76 -0.20 -57.35
C LEU A 256 -12.23 0.11 -57.63
N THR A 257 -12.48 1.15 -58.39
CA THR A 257 -13.78 1.46 -58.97
C THR A 257 -14.00 0.53 -60.15
N ASP A 258 -15.00 -0.34 -60.08
CA ASP A 258 -15.51 -1.08 -61.24
C ASP A 258 -16.07 -0.08 -62.25
N THR A 259 -15.56 -0.16 -63.48
CA THR A 259 -16.15 0.38 -64.71
C THR A 259 -17.30 -0.47 -65.19
#